data_AF-R0L484-F1
#
_entry.id   AF-R0L484-F1
#
_cell.length_a   1.000
_cell.length_b   1.000
_cell.length_c   1.000
_cell.angle_alpha   90.00
_cell.angle_beta   90.00
_cell.angle_gamma   90.00
#
_symmetry.space_group_name_H-M   'P 1'
#
loop_
_entity.id
_entity.type
_entity.pdbx_description
1 polymer ?
#
loop_
_entity_poly.entity_id
_entity_poly.type
_entity_poly.pdbx_seq_one_letter_code
_entity_poly.pdbx_strand_id
1 'polypeptide(L)'
;VPLVSKVCPSDVYRVWKRGESLRVDTTLLGFEHMTWQRGRRSYIFKGEEEGAVVMEVDHDKQVVYTETLALALHEPDLLLAAMQPSEEHVAGRLTSPIVSTHLDTRNIAFERNKSGIWGWRSEKMEVVYSASNVELVTKTRTEHLSDQDKSRSKGD
;
A
#
# COMPACT_ATOMS: atom_id res chain seq x y z
N VAL A 1 -8.69 -23.33 -2.63
CA VAL A 1 -10.06 -22.97 -3.06
C VAL A 1 -9.99 -22.43 -4.49
N PRO A 2 -10.40 -23.22 -5.50
CA PRO A 2 -10.36 -22.78 -6.90
C PRO A 2 -11.68 -22.10 -7.22
N LEU A 3 -11.71 -20.75 -7.21
CA LEU A 3 -12.75 -19.88 -7.80
C LEU A 3 -12.47 -18.38 -7.55
N VAL A 4 -11.46 -18.03 -6.75
CA VAL A 4 -11.12 -16.62 -6.42
C VAL A 4 -9.98 -16.05 -7.31
N SER A 5 -9.45 -16.81 -8.28
CA SER A 5 -8.33 -16.35 -9.11
C SER A 5 -8.66 -15.20 -10.08
N LYS A 6 -9.96 -14.83 -10.21
CA LYS A 6 -10.40 -13.62 -10.93
C LYS A 6 -10.36 -12.35 -10.09
N VAL A 7 -10.18 -12.46 -8.77
CA VAL A 7 -10.34 -11.35 -7.80
C VAL A 7 -9.00 -10.78 -7.32
N CYS A 8 -7.90 -11.52 -7.43
CA CYS A 8 -6.59 -11.01 -7.02
C CYS A 8 -5.81 -10.48 -8.23
N PRO A 9 -5.47 -9.19 -8.29
CA PRO A 9 -4.61 -8.70 -9.34
C PRO A 9 -3.21 -9.28 -9.12
N SER A 10 -2.62 -9.83 -10.17
CA SER A 10 -1.18 -9.94 -10.24
C SER A 10 -0.66 -8.56 -10.65
N ASP A 11 0.17 -7.95 -9.81
CA ASP A 11 0.94 -6.76 -10.15
C ASP A 11 2.44 -7.02 -9.98
N VAL A 12 3.26 -6.23 -10.66
CA VAL A 12 4.71 -6.20 -10.53
C VAL A 12 5.10 -4.83 -10.02
N TYR A 13 5.39 -4.73 -8.72
CA TYR A 13 6.03 -3.56 -8.15
C TYR A 13 7.55 -3.73 -8.15
N ARG A 14 8.26 -2.79 -8.76
CA ARG A 14 9.72 -2.70 -8.64
C ARG A 14 10.09 -1.34 -8.09
N VAL A 15 10.89 -1.36 -7.03
CA VAL A 15 11.27 -0.15 -6.30
C VAL A 15 12.79 -0.04 -6.29
N TRP A 16 13.30 1.13 -6.68
CA TRP A 16 14.71 1.46 -6.61
C TRP A 16 14.86 2.78 -5.87
N LYS A 17 15.77 2.82 -4.89
CA LYS A 17 16.09 4.03 -4.13
C LYS A 17 17.59 4.26 -4.17
N ARG A 18 18.00 5.52 -4.39
CA ARG A 18 19.39 5.97 -4.26
C ARG A 18 19.39 7.40 -3.73
N GLY A 19 19.89 7.60 -2.51
CA GLY A 19 19.83 8.90 -1.83
C GLY A 19 18.39 9.39 -1.72
N GLU A 20 18.14 10.61 -2.19
CA GLU A 20 16.84 11.28 -2.25
C GLU A 20 16.05 10.98 -3.52
N SER A 21 16.54 10.08 -4.38
CA SER A 21 15.83 9.63 -5.57
C SER A 21 15.17 8.26 -5.36
N LEU A 22 13.93 8.14 -5.81
CA LEU A 22 13.10 6.93 -5.76
C LEU A 22 12.47 6.70 -7.14
N ARG A 23 12.47 5.45 -7.60
CA ARG A 23 11.69 5.00 -8.75
C ARG A 23 10.81 3.84 -8.36
N VAL A 24 9.55 3.88 -8.78
CA VAL A 24 8.56 2.82 -8.59
C VAL A 24 7.96 2.48 -9.94
N ASP A 25 8.13 1.24 -10.39
CA ASP A 25 7.44 0.72 -11.57
C ASP A 25 6.25 -0.13 -11.10
N THR A 26 5.08 0.03 -11.73
CA THR A 26 3.85 -0.74 -11.48
C THR A 26 3.13 -1.08 -12.79
N THR A 27 2.37 -2.17 -12.78
CA THR A 27 1.51 -2.60 -13.90
C THR A 27 0.01 -2.51 -13.60
N LEU A 28 -0.36 -2.18 -12.36
CA LEU A 28 -1.74 -2.05 -11.90
C LEU A 28 -2.03 -0.59 -11.53
N LEU A 29 -2.88 0.05 -12.33
CA LEU A 29 -3.17 1.49 -12.22
C LEU A 29 -4.33 1.79 -11.29
N GLY A 30 -5.25 0.83 -11.13
CA GLY A 30 -6.42 1.01 -10.29
C GLY A 30 -7.49 -0.04 -10.53
N PHE A 31 -8.68 0.23 -10.00
CA PHE A 31 -9.84 -0.63 -10.12
C PHE A 31 -11.07 0.25 -10.32
N GLU A 32 -11.73 0.09 -11.46
CA GLU A 32 -12.89 0.90 -11.84
C GLU A 32 -13.91 0.00 -12.54
N HIS A 33 -15.22 0.20 -12.29
CA HIS A 33 -16.29 -0.60 -12.89
C HIS A 33 -16.08 -2.12 -12.77
N MET A 34 -15.71 -2.60 -11.58
CA MET A 34 -15.39 -4.02 -11.31
C MET A 34 -14.25 -4.59 -12.18
N THR A 35 -13.42 -3.74 -12.77
CA THR A 35 -12.34 -4.12 -13.70
C THR A 35 -11.01 -3.51 -13.27
N TRP A 36 -9.95 -4.32 -13.29
CA TRP A 36 -8.59 -3.87 -13.02
C TRP A 36 -8.07 -3.01 -14.18
N GLN A 37 -7.69 -1.77 -13.87
CA GLN A 37 -7.00 -0.90 -14.80
C GLN A 37 -5.52 -1.27 -14.80
N ARG A 38 -4.99 -1.60 -15.98
CA ARG A 38 -3.60 -2.04 -16.16
C ARG A 38 -2.88 -1.12 -17.14
N GLY A 39 -1.58 -1.01 -16.96
CA GLY A 39 -0.68 -0.25 -17.83
C GLY A 39 0.68 -0.09 -17.17
N ARG A 40 1.70 0.21 -17.96
CA ARG A 40 3.08 0.30 -17.45
C ARG A 40 3.38 1.73 -17.05
N ARG A 41 3.48 1.99 -15.74
CA ARG A 41 3.89 3.28 -15.19
C ARG A 41 5.22 3.19 -14.47
N SER A 42 6.04 4.23 -14.61
CA SER A 42 7.14 4.50 -13.69
C SER A 42 6.89 5.84 -13.00
N TYR A 43 6.82 5.82 -11.68
CA TYR A 43 6.86 7.03 -10.86
C TYR A 43 8.30 7.27 -10.42
N ILE A 44 8.85 8.43 -10.76
CA ILE A 44 10.21 8.81 -10.40
C ILE A 44 10.14 10.06 -9.55
N PHE A 45 10.58 9.94 -8.30
CA PHE A 45 10.77 11.05 -7.38
C PHE A 45 12.26 11.37 -7.30
N LYS A 46 12.61 12.64 -7.42
CA LYS A 46 13.99 13.13 -7.23
C LYS A 46 13.96 14.30 -6.27
N GLY A 47 14.58 14.16 -5.09
CA GLY A 47 14.89 15.31 -4.25
C GLY A 47 15.90 16.24 -4.92
N GLU A 48 15.68 17.54 -4.75
CA GLU A 48 16.53 18.64 -5.16
C GLU A 48 16.75 19.58 -3.96
N GLU A 49 17.70 20.50 -4.03
CA GLU A 49 18.08 21.36 -2.89
C GLU A 49 16.91 22.21 -2.35
N GLU A 50 16.00 22.66 -3.23
CA GLU A 50 14.85 23.50 -2.87
C GLU A 50 13.49 22.79 -3.02
N GLY A 51 13.48 21.47 -3.19
CA GLY A 51 12.23 20.76 -3.48
C GLY A 51 12.38 19.31 -3.93
N ALA A 52 11.44 18.87 -4.74
CA ALA A 52 11.50 17.59 -5.42
C ALA A 52 10.82 17.67 -6.78
N VAL A 53 11.25 16.83 -7.71
CA VAL A 53 10.58 16.61 -8.98
C VAL A 53 9.95 15.23 -8.98
N VAL A 54 8.66 15.18 -9.28
CA VAL A 54 7.89 13.95 -9.50
C VAL A 54 7.65 13.80 -10.99
N MET A 55 7.95 12.62 -11.53
CA MET A 55 7.65 12.27 -12.90
C MET A 55 6.80 11.01 -12.94
N GLU A 56 5.67 11.07 -13.64
CA GLU A 56 4.92 9.90 -14.08
C GLU A 56 5.29 9.62 -15.55
N VAL A 57 5.94 8.48 -15.78
CA VAL A 57 6.26 7.99 -17.12
C VAL A 57 5.19 6.99 -17.56
N ASP A 58 4.42 7.38 -18.57
CA ASP A 58 3.49 6.52 -19.31
C ASP A 58 4.25 5.79 -20.41
N HIS A 59 4.64 4.54 -20.17
CA HIS A 59 5.37 3.75 -21.18
C HIS A 59 4.50 3.31 -22.35
N ASP A 60 3.17 3.34 -22.20
CA ASP A 60 2.23 2.88 -23.22
C ASP A 60 1.90 4.03 -24.18
N LYS A 61 1.77 5.26 -23.68
CA LYS A 61 1.60 6.48 -24.50
C LYS A 61 2.93 7.15 -24.87
N GLN A 62 4.04 6.74 -24.27
CA GLN A 62 5.37 7.37 -24.43
C GLN A 62 5.37 8.85 -24.03
N VAL A 63 4.65 9.17 -22.94
CA VAL A 63 4.55 10.53 -22.40
C VAL A 63 5.13 10.56 -20.99
N VAL A 64 5.74 11.67 -20.62
CA VAL A 64 6.18 11.94 -19.25
C VAL A 64 5.43 13.16 -18.74
N TYR A 65 4.74 12.97 -17.63
CA TYR A 65 4.16 14.06 -16.85
C TYR A 65 5.13 14.41 -15.74
N THR A 66 5.45 15.69 -15.59
CA THR A 66 6.42 16.18 -14.61
C THR A 66 5.79 17.25 -13.75
N GLU A 67 5.92 17.10 -12.44
CA GLU A 67 5.45 18.04 -11.42
C GLU A 67 6.61 18.39 -10.49
N THR A 68 6.88 19.68 -10.33
CA THR A 68 7.88 20.17 -9.37
C THR A 68 7.18 20.47 -8.06
N LEU A 69 7.47 19.68 -7.03
CA LEU A 69 7.14 19.95 -5.65
C LEU A 69 8.17 20.95 -5.11
N ALA A 70 7.91 22.24 -5.30
CA ALA A 70 8.64 23.25 -4.55
C ALA A 70 8.29 23.08 -3.06
N LEU A 71 9.30 22.96 -2.19
CA LEU A 71 9.05 23.23 -0.79
C LEU A 71 8.68 24.71 -0.73
N ALA A 72 7.44 25.05 -0.40
CA ALA A 72 7.06 26.44 -0.14
C ALA A 72 7.68 26.89 1.20
N LEU A 73 9.00 26.87 1.28
CA LEU A 73 9.81 27.37 2.40
C LEU A 73 9.61 28.87 2.61
N HIS A 74 8.96 29.55 1.67
CA HIS A 74 8.73 30.99 1.71
C HIS A 74 7.42 31.39 2.38
N GLU A 75 6.44 30.50 2.54
CA GLU A 75 5.14 30.82 3.18
C GLU A 75 4.60 29.63 4.01
N PRO A 76 5.16 29.38 5.21
CA PRO A 76 4.75 28.27 6.07
C PRO A 76 3.25 28.31 6.44
N ASP A 77 2.66 29.50 6.52
CA ASP A 77 1.24 29.69 6.82
C ASP A 77 0.34 29.19 5.68
N LEU A 78 0.73 29.39 4.41
CA LEU A 78 -0.01 28.85 3.27
C LEU A 78 0.09 27.33 3.19
N LEU A 79 1.26 26.75 3.49
CA LEU A 79 1.42 25.30 3.57
C LEU A 79 0.55 24.70 4.65
N LEU A 80 0.51 25.32 5.84
CA LEU A 80 -0.32 24.87 6.94
C LEU A 80 -1.81 24.94 6.57
N ALA A 81 -2.24 26.01 5.90
CA ALA A 81 -3.60 26.15 5.38
C ALA A 81 -3.94 25.09 4.32
N ALA A 82 -3.01 24.78 3.41
CA ALA A 82 -3.20 23.75 2.38
C ALA A 82 -3.25 22.31 2.96
N MET A 83 -2.59 22.08 4.09
CA MET A 83 -2.63 20.81 4.83
C MET A 83 -3.86 20.69 5.74
N GLN A 84 -4.68 21.74 5.86
CA GLN A 84 -5.85 21.73 6.73
C GLN A 84 -6.94 20.83 6.12
N PRO A 85 -7.40 19.79 6.83
CA PRO A 85 -8.47 18.94 6.32
C PRO A 85 -9.78 19.72 6.21
N SER A 86 -10.58 19.43 5.19
CA SER A 86 -11.94 19.98 5.06
C SER A 86 -12.82 19.53 6.24
N GLU A 87 -13.84 20.32 6.56
CA GLU A 87 -14.82 19.96 7.60
C GLU A 87 -15.48 18.60 7.31
N GLU A 88 -15.71 18.29 6.03
CA GLU A 88 -16.25 16.99 5.60
C GLU A 88 -15.29 15.84 5.92
N HIS A 89 -13.98 15.98 5.63
CA HIS A 89 -12.98 14.97 5.97
C HIS A 89 -12.86 14.77 7.49
N VAL A 90 -12.93 15.88 8.26
CA VAL A 90 -12.95 15.81 9.72
C VAL A 90 -14.20 15.10 10.22
N ALA A 91 -15.38 15.47 9.72
CA ALA A 91 -16.65 14.85 10.08
C ALA A 91 -16.67 13.35 9.74
N GLY A 92 -16.14 12.96 8.58
CA GLY A 92 -16.00 11.57 8.18
C GLY A 92 -15.10 10.78 9.14
N ARG A 93 -14.01 11.37 9.64
CA ARG A 93 -13.15 10.73 10.65
C ARG A 93 -13.81 10.63 12.02
N LEU A 94 -14.60 11.62 12.42
CA LEU A 94 -15.32 11.63 13.70
C LEU A 94 -16.50 10.66 13.72
N THR A 95 -17.08 10.31 12.57
CA THR A 95 -18.25 9.44 12.46
C THR A 95 -17.93 8.02 11.95
N SER A 96 -16.67 7.72 11.62
CA SER A 96 -16.24 6.40 11.16
C SER A 96 -15.51 5.58 12.24
N PRO A 97 -15.65 4.24 12.23
CA PRO A 97 -14.86 3.36 13.07
C PRO A 97 -13.36 3.48 12.79
N ILE A 98 -12.54 3.33 13.83
CA ILE A 98 -11.08 3.23 13.67
C ILE A 98 -10.73 1.74 13.54
N VAL A 99 -10.20 1.34 12.38
CA VAL A 99 -9.78 -0.04 12.09
C VAL A 99 -8.26 -0.12 12.07
N SER A 100 -7.70 -1.05 12.85
CA SER A 100 -6.27 -1.34 12.89
C SER A 100 -6.03 -2.82 12.70
N THR A 101 -5.24 -3.15 11.68
CA THR A 101 -4.89 -4.53 11.34
C THR A 101 -3.40 -4.73 11.55
N HIS A 102 -3.02 -5.72 12.34
CA HIS A 102 -1.62 -6.05 12.62
C HIS A 102 -1.39 -7.55 12.60
N LEU A 103 -0.17 -7.94 12.26
CA LEU A 103 0.29 -9.32 12.30
C LEU A 103 0.62 -9.69 13.76
N ASP A 104 -0.05 -10.69 14.32
CA ASP A 104 0.36 -11.25 15.62
C ASP A 104 1.52 -12.21 15.41
N THR A 105 2.70 -11.78 15.86
CA THR A 105 3.95 -12.52 15.69
C THR A 105 4.25 -13.48 16.83
N ARG A 106 3.43 -13.52 17.89
CA ARG A 106 3.73 -14.26 19.12
C ARG A 106 3.90 -15.77 18.89
N ASN A 107 3.10 -16.34 17.99
CA ASN A 107 3.02 -17.79 17.80
C ASN A 107 3.54 -18.26 16.43
N ILE A 108 4.08 -17.36 15.60
CA ILE A 108 4.54 -17.71 14.26
C ILE A 108 5.72 -18.67 14.36
N ALA A 109 5.61 -19.83 13.71
CA ALA A 109 6.68 -20.81 13.61
C ALA A 109 7.14 -20.95 12.15
N PHE A 110 8.45 -20.99 11.95
CA PHE A 110 9.06 -21.14 10.64
C PHE A 110 9.78 -22.48 10.53
N GLU A 111 9.48 -23.23 9.46
CA GLU A 111 10.15 -24.48 9.14
C GLU A 111 10.83 -24.39 7.78
N ARG A 112 12.09 -24.81 7.70
CA ARG A 112 12.81 -24.85 6.42
C ARG A 112 12.13 -25.84 5.49
N ASN A 113 11.77 -25.39 4.28
CA ASN A 113 11.23 -26.30 3.28
C ASN A 113 12.33 -27.27 2.81
N LYS A 114 12.05 -28.56 2.93
CA LYS A 114 12.89 -29.66 2.45
C LYS A 114 12.18 -30.32 1.28
N SER A 115 12.87 -30.46 0.14
CA SER A 115 12.37 -31.18 -1.02
C SER A 115 13.15 -32.48 -1.23
N GLY A 116 12.47 -33.57 -1.60
CA GLY A 116 13.07 -34.86 -1.94
C GLY A 116 12.04 -35.98 -1.86
N ILE A 117 12.19 -37.01 -2.70
CA ILE A 117 11.37 -38.23 -2.64
C ILE A 117 11.97 -39.14 -1.57
N TRP A 118 11.10 -39.84 -0.85
CA TRP A 118 11.36 -40.82 0.22
C TRP A 118 12.81 -41.35 0.31
N GLY A 119 13.49 -41.06 1.42
CA GLY A 119 14.84 -41.55 1.72
C GLY A 119 16.01 -40.65 1.29
N TRP A 120 15.82 -39.72 0.34
CA TRP A 120 16.88 -38.86 -0.20
C TRP A 120 16.51 -37.39 -0.08
N ARG A 121 16.43 -36.89 1.15
CA ARG A 121 16.24 -35.46 1.41
C ARG A 121 17.60 -34.76 1.36
N SER A 122 17.85 -34.03 0.27
CA SER A 122 18.96 -33.08 0.17
C SER A 122 18.47 -31.67 0.50
N GLU A 123 19.27 -30.90 1.25
CA GLU A 123 18.95 -29.49 1.49
C GLU A 123 19.07 -28.70 0.18
N LYS A 124 17.97 -28.12 -0.30
CA LYS A 124 18.03 -27.14 -1.40
C LYS A 124 18.84 -25.91 -0.99
N MET A 125 19.58 -25.34 -1.95
CA MET A 125 20.31 -24.07 -1.82
C MET A 125 19.40 -22.85 -1.61
N GLU A 126 18.11 -22.96 -1.92
CA GLU A 126 17.15 -21.86 -1.76
C GLU A 126 16.68 -21.78 -0.29
N VAL A 127 16.86 -20.62 0.32
CA VAL A 127 16.48 -20.33 1.71
C VAL A 127 14.96 -20.09 1.78
N VAL A 128 14.17 -21.14 1.57
CA VAL A 128 12.70 -21.08 1.60
C VAL A 128 12.19 -21.65 2.93
N TYR A 129 11.41 -20.86 3.66
CA TYR A 129 10.74 -21.26 4.90
C TYR A 129 9.22 -21.30 4.69
N SER A 130 8.57 -22.30 5.30
CA SER A 130 7.13 -22.30 5.53
C SER A 130 6.85 -21.62 6.87
N ALA A 131 5.91 -20.67 6.88
CA ALA A 131 5.42 -20.05 8.11
C ALA A 131 4.09 -20.70 8.50
N SER A 132 3.94 -21.03 9.77
CA SER A 132 2.72 -21.56 10.38
C SER A 132 2.28 -20.67 11.53
N ASN A 133 1.00 -20.75 11.92
CA ASN A 133 0.40 -19.91 12.97
C ASN A 133 0.49 -18.40 12.69
N VAL A 134 0.43 -18.02 11.42
CA VAL A 134 0.36 -16.62 11.02
C VAL A 134 -1.06 -16.11 11.28
N GLU A 135 -1.22 -15.25 12.28
CA GLU A 135 -2.50 -14.67 12.64
C GLU A 135 -2.51 -13.17 12.34
N LEU A 136 -3.58 -12.71 11.68
CA LEU A 136 -3.81 -11.29 11.42
C LEU A 136 -4.94 -10.82 12.34
N VAL A 137 -4.61 -9.89 13.24
CA VAL A 137 -5.55 -9.36 14.21
C VAL A 137 -6.07 -8.01 13.73
N THR A 138 -7.36 -7.96 13.43
CA THR A 138 -8.08 -6.72 13.11
C THR A 138 -8.85 -6.25 14.34
N LYS A 139 -8.59 -5.03 14.79
CA LYS A 139 -9.31 -4.38 15.89
C LYS A 139 -10.09 -3.18 15.37
N THR A 140 -11.36 -3.11 15.73
CA THR A 140 -12.26 -1.99 15.41
C THR A 140 -12.64 -1.27 16.70
N ARG A 141 -12.39 0.04 16.74
CA ARG A 141 -12.72 0.94 17.85
C ARG A 141 -13.84 1.88 17.45
N THR A 142 -14.83 2.01 18.32
CA THR A 142 -16.08 2.77 18.08
C THR A 142 -16.54 3.57 19.31
N GLU A 143 -15.72 3.65 20.36
CA GLU A 143 -16.05 4.35 21.60
C GLU A 143 -16.23 5.86 21.41
N HIS A 144 -15.58 6.45 20.41
CA HIS A 144 -15.72 7.86 20.05
C HIS A 144 -17.00 8.15 19.25
N LEU A 145 -17.67 7.11 18.76
CA LEU A 145 -18.86 7.26 17.93
C LEU A 145 -20.12 7.49 18.76
N SER A 146 -21.04 8.28 18.20
CA SER A 146 -22.41 8.35 18.70
C SER A 146 -23.14 7.02 18.52
N ASP A 147 -24.22 6.77 19.25
CA ASP A 147 -24.99 5.53 19.09
C ASP A 147 -25.64 5.42 17.71
N GLN A 148 -25.98 6.56 17.08
CA GLN A 148 -26.44 6.60 15.70
C GLN A 148 -25.34 6.14 14.74
N ASP A 149 -24.11 6.63 14.87
CA ASP A 149 -23.00 6.27 13.98
C ASP A 149 -22.52 4.83 14.20
N LYS A 150 -22.58 4.32 15.44
CA LYS A 150 -22.39 2.90 15.75
C LYS A 150 -23.42 2.00 15.06
N SER A 151 -24.67 2.47 14.93
CA SER A 151 -25.72 1.69 14.26
C SER A 151 -25.52 1.66 12.74
N ARG A 152 -25.08 2.77 12.14
CA ARG A 152 -24.76 2.86 10.71
C ARG A 152 -23.60 1.94 10.32
N SER A 153 -22.53 1.95 11.11
CA SER A 153 -21.31 1.16 10.87
C SER A 153 -21.46 -0.35 11.07
N LYS A 154 -22.58 -0.84 11.61
CA LYS A 154 -22.88 -2.28 11.75
C LYS A 154 -23.64 -2.88 10.56
N GLY A 155 -24.12 -2.04 9.63
CA GLY A 155 -24.98 -2.45 8.51
C GLY A 155 -24.25 -2.69 7.18
N ASP A 156 -22.96 -2.37 7.09
CA ASP A 156 -22.08 -2.58 5.94
C ASP A 156 -21.14 -3.77 6.15
#